data_AF-A0A136LYL5-F1
#
_entry.id   AF-A0A136LYL5-F1
#
_cell.length_a   1.000
_cell.length_b   1.000
_cell.length_c   1.000
_cell.angle_alpha   90.00
_cell.angle_beta   90.00
_cell.angle_gamma   90.00
#
_symmetry.space_group_name_H-M   'P 1'
#
loop_
_entity.id
_entity.type
_entity.pdbx_description
1 polymer ?
#
loop_
_entity_poly.entity_id
_entity_poly.type
_entity_poly.pdbx_seq_one_letter_code
_entity_poly.pdbx_strand_id
1 'polypeptide(L)'
;MHQRIIQLGVIVVVSITIILISTQKEISAKTQDYLPITIHTSSDAEQRNEYSNDSYIYRYPDFSENQLAKEIEKYLLSYHSAENHNYKVESLEVDRGYFISIVSSLPKSVSTTSHMIYPDLLVIVGRNTQTDNWLIASEYDKHYNQILDMLPDTLFDSKEKKHLRVPDFTASNVSVTIPSLPWPGAESRKMTQGVHSSNSCCLDFAVNGGGEGTVYAADEGTRIYRNGTCVFYKKGDHSLIYQHINPTDIDNAPETVEAGDYIGRTSTSKGCGLNFEVSHHIHFGIWNTNATEGQSIIESSLNGWLVNYSNNTTSLTKGNTTLYVNDLVENDYLGGSCVPPSSGDWVISSDCTLTGNFTIHGDIHIQNSSSLIVTENSNINFDFINNKITILSGSQLYITNGSKIY
;
A
#
# COMPACT_ATOMS: atom_id res chain seq x y z
N MET A 1 28.91 -54.36 -15.57
CA MET A 1 30.06 -53.51 -15.93
C MET A 1 29.50 -52.18 -16.40
N HIS A 2 29.43 -51.17 -15.52
CA HIS A 2 29.37 -49.72 -15.77
C HIS A 2 29.19 -49.06 -14.39
N GLN A 3 30.30 -48.53 -13.84
CA GLN A 3 30.32 -47.71 -12.63
C GLN A 3 29.72 -46.34 -12.96
N ARG A 4 28.82 -45.82 -12.12
CA ARG A 4 28.53 -44.39 -12.04
C ARG A 4 28.94 -43.86 -10.67
N ILE A 5 29.90 -42.96 -10.73
CA ILE A 5 30.38 -42.08 -9.67
C ILE A 5 29.28 -41.04 -9.42
N ILE A 6 28.87 -40.86 -8.16
CA ILE A 6 28.12 -39.68 -7.72
C ILE A 6 28.95 -39.01 -6.63
N GLN A 7 29.37 -37.77 -6.93
CA GLN A 7 30.07 -36.87 -6.01
C GLN A 7 29.18 -36.54 -4.81
N LEU A 8 29.73 -36.72 -3.61
CA LEU A 8 29.22 -36.12 -2.39
C LEU A 8 29.63 -34.64 -2.37
N GLY A 9 28.65 -33.75 -2.56
CA GLY A 9 28.80 -32.32 -2.31
C GLY A 9 28.76 -32.06 -0.80
N VAL A 10 29.87 -31.60 -0.25
CA VAL A 10 29.97 -31.11 1.14
C VAL A 10 29.23 -29.78 1.22
N ILE A 11 28.16 -29.72 2.00
CA ILE A 11 27.53 -28.45 2.40
C ILE A 11 28.34 -27.90 3.57
N VAL A 12 29.07 -26.81 3.32
CA VAL A 12 29.70 -26.00 4.36
C VAL A 12 28.62 -25.10 4.96
N VAL A 13 28.15 -25.45 6.16
CA VAL A 13 27.32 -24.56 6.98
C VAL A 13 28.24 -23.52 7.60
N VAL A 14 28.19 -22.28 7.10
CA VAL A 14 28.85 -21.15 7.73
C VAL A 14 27.91 -20.62 8.82
N SER A 15 28.16 -21.03 10.06
CA SER A 15 27.53 -20.40 11.22
C SER A 15 28.16 -19.03 11.45
N ILE A 16 27.39 -17.96 11.24
CA ILE A 16 27.78 -16.60 11.67
C ILE A 16 27.45 -16.49 13.16
N THR A 17 28.45 -16.68 14.01
CA THR A 17 28.37 -16.35 15.43
C THR A 17 28.68 -14.86 15.61
N ILE A 18 27.66 -14.06 15.92
CA ILE A 18 27.87 -12.68 16.38
C ILE A 18 28.36 -12.76 17.82
N ILE A 19 29.65 -12.49 18.03
CA ILE A 19 30.25 -12.39 19.37
C ILE A 19 30.04 -10.96 19.86
N LEU A 20 29.09 -10.77 20.79
CA LEU A 20 28.99 -9.57 21.61
C LEU A 20 30.14 -9.58 22.62
N ILE A 21 31.19 -8.79 22.36
CA ILE A 21 32.27 -8.56 23.32
C ILE A 21 31.79 -7.50 24.32
N SER A 22 31.30 -7.96 25.46
CA SER A 22 31.08 -7.11 26.65
C SER A 22 32.42 -6.88 27.34
N THR A 23 32.98 -5.68 27.24
CA THR A 23 34.08 -5.25 28.11
C THR A 23 33.47 -4.66 29.39
N GLN A 24 33.27 -5.51 30.41
CA GLN A 24 33.07 -5.03 31.78
C GLN A 24 34.40 -4.46 32.30
N LYS A 25 34.40 -3.15 32.55
CA LYS A 25 35.44 -2.49 33.34
C LYS A 25 34.90 -2.36 34.77
N GLU A 26 35.44 -3.17 35.67
CA GLU A 26 35.22 -3.05 37.11
C GLU A 26 35.72 -1.68 37.60
N ILE A 27 34.84 -0.91 38.25
CA ILE A 27 35.23 0.12 39.20
C ILE A 27 34.44 -0.13 40.48
N SER A 28 35.16 -0.64 41.48
CA SER A 28 34.76 -0.64 42.89
C SER A 28 35.12 0.71 43.51
N ALA A 29 34.16 1.39 44.12
CA ALA A 29 34.34 2.08 45.42
C ALA A 29 33.05 2.75 45.96
N LYS A 30 32.68 2.29 47.17
CA LYS A 30 32.20 3.03 48.35
C LYS A 30 30.87 3.81 48.33
N THR A 31 30.02 3.34 49.24
CA THR A 31 28.91 3.97 49.98
C THR A 31 29.10 5.42 50.43
N GLN A 32 28.05 6.25 50.29
CA GLN A 32 27.59 7.19 51.34
C GLN A 32 26.16 7.71 51.06
N ASP A 33 25.34 7.74 52.12
CA ASP A 33 23.95 8.22 52.16
C ASP A 33 23.79 9.72 51.91
N TYR A 34 22.78 10.14 51.13
CA TYR A 34 22.06 11.42 51.31
C TYR A 34 20.60 11.34 50.82
N LEU A 35 19.69 11.57 51.79
CA LEU A 35 18.32 12.11 51.86
C LEU A 35 17.44 12.40 50.60
N PRO A 36 16.09 12.42 50.77
CA PRO A 36 15.14 12.52 49.68
C PRO A 36 15.02 13.94 49.11
N ILE A 37 14.94 14.04 47.77
CA ILE A 37 14.60 15.28 47.07
C ILE A 37 13.09 15.34 46.90
N THR A 38 12.49 16.37 47.50
CA THR A 38 11.13 16.84 47.22
C THR A 38 11.14 17.63 45.92
N ILE A 39 10.32 17.23 44.93
CA ILE A 39 10.10 17.99 43.70
C ILE A 39 8.81 18.81 43.86
N HIS A 40 8.92 20.13 43.71
CA HIS A 40 7.78 21.03 43.52
C HIS A 40 7.65 21.46 42.06
N THR A 41 6.38 21.59 41.68
CA THR A 41 5.70 21.80 40.39
C THR A 41 5.89 23.18 39.73
N SER A 42 5.62 23.28 38.41
CA SER A 42 4.65 24.23 37.80
C SER A 42 4.63 24.00 36.26
N SER A 43 3.55 23.53 35.63
CA SER A 43 2.29 24.18 35.23
C SER A 43 2.29 24.70 33.79
N ASP A 44 1.28 24.23 33.07
CA ASP A 44 0.58 24.83 31.92
C ASP A 44 1.17 24.74 30.51
N ALA A 45 0.46 24.00 29.65
CA ALA A 45 -0.02 24.51 28.36
C ALA A 45 -1.20 23.66 27.83
N GLU A 46 -2.42 24.22 27.93
CA GLU A 46 -3.50 23.94 26.98
C GLU A 46 -3.29 24.78 25.70
N GLN A 47 -3.42 24.17 24.51
CA GLN A 47 -4.44 24.51 23.49
C GLN A 47 -4.21 23.78 22.15
N ARG A 48 -5.34 23.52 21.49
CA ARG A 48 -5.58 22.80 20.22
C ARG A 48 -5.02 23.51 18.97
N ASN A 49 -4.71 22.75 17.91
CA ASN A 49 -5.43 22.81 16.61
C ASN A 49 -4.92 21.81 15.55
N GLU A 50 -5.73 21.68 14.49
CA GLU A 50 -5.88 20.64 13.48
C GLU A 50 -4.89 20.64 12.27
N TYR A 51 -4.90 19.48 11.57
CA TYR A 51 -4.57 19.11 10.18
C TYR A 51 -3.13 18.78 9.66
N SER A 52 -3.03 17.51 9.22
CA SER A 52 -2.32 16.80 8.13
C SER A 52 -1.01 17.30 7.50
N ASN A 53 0.05 16.50 7.66
CA ASN A 53 0.70 15.67 6.62
C ASN A 53 1.90 14.97 7.28
N ASP A 54 2.00 13.65 7.12
CA ASP A 54 2.62 12.70 8.06
C ASP A 54 4.07 13.02 8.43
N SER A 55 4.19 13.67 9.58
CA SER A 55 5.34 13.68 10.46
C SER A 55 4.77 13.87 11.86
N TYR A 56 4.99 12.90 12.76
CA TYR A 56 4.61 13.08 14.16
C TYR A 56 5.66 13.96 14.83
N ILE A 57 5.25 15.14 15.27
CA ILE A 57 6.10 16.16 15.88
C ILE A 57 5.78 16.18 17.39
N TYR A 58 6.68 15.65 18.23
CA TYR A 58 6.48 15.49 19.70
C TYR A 58 7.31 16.46 20.56
N ARG A 59 6.71 17.48 21.22
CA ARG A 59 7.47 18.65 21.77
C ARG A 59 8.05 18.45 23.18
N TYR A 60 9.33 18.13 23.43
CA TYR A 60 9.86 18.17 24.81
C TYR A 60 11.41 18.25 24.95
N PRO A 61 11.93 19.07 25.90
CA PRO A 61 13.33 19.10 26.26
C PRO A 61 13.65 18.01 27.31
N ASP A 62 14.69 17.22 27.06
CA ASP A 62 15.29 16.22 27.98
C ASP A 62 14.52 14.91 28.21
N PHE A 63 14.50 14.06 27.18
CA PHE A 63 14.11 12.65 27.31
C PHE A 63 15.22 11.80 27.93
N SER A 64 14.87 10.95 28.91
CA SER A 64 15.68 9.75 29.21
C SER A 64 15.53 8.72 28.07
N GLU A 65 16.56 7.90 27.83
CA GLU A 65 16.52 6.84 26.81
C GLU A 65 15.26 5.96 26.91
N ASN A 66 14.83 5.64 28.14
CA ASN A 66 13.62 4.86 28.40
C ASN A 66 12.32 5.53 27.91
N GLN A 67 12.25 6.86 27.97
CA GLN A 67 11.09 7.58 27.47
C GLN A 67 11.12 7.65 25.94
N LEU A 68 12.31 7.79 25.32
CA LEU A 68 12.45 7.80 23.86
C LEU A 68 12.09 6.43 23.26
N ALA A 69 12.51 5.34 23.92
CA ALA A 69 12.10 3.98 23.55
C ALA A 69 10.58 3.81 23.52
N LYS A 70 9.86 4.35 24.52
CA LYS A 70 8.39 4.31 24.56
C LYS A 70 7.73 5.11 23.44
N GLU A 71 8.30 6.25 23.06
CA GLU A 71 7.77 7.03 21.93
C GLU A 71 8.05 6.33 20.59
N ILE A 72 9.18 5.63 20.43
CA ILE A 72 9.44 4.77 19.26
C ILE A 72 8.40 3.66 19.17
N GLU A 73 8.12 2.96 20.28
CA GLU A 73 7.09 1.93 20.34
C GLU A 73 5.71 2.48 19.98
N LYS A 74 5.37 3.67 20.51
CA LYS A 74 4.10 4.36 20.22
C LYS A 74 3.99 4.82 18.76
N TYR A 75 5.07 5.34 18.18
CA TYR A 75 5.14 5.67 16.75
C TYR A 75 4.86 4.43 15.90
N LEU A 76 5.51 3.30 16.20
CA LEU A 76 5.31 2.05 15.45
C LEU A 76 3.90 1.49 15.61
N LEU A 77 3.31 1.58 16.80
CA LEU A 77 1.91 1.23 17.03
C LEU A 77 0.93 2.14 16.26
N SER A 78 1.32 3.36 15.91
CA SER A 78 0.49 4.26 15.09
C SER A 78 0.62 3.99 13.58
N TYR A 79 1.78 3.51 13.14
CA TYR A 79 2.12 3.38 11.71
C TYR A 79 1.84 1.99 11.14
N HIS A 80 2.03 0.94 11.94
CA HIS A 80 1.74 -0.44 11.55
C HIS A 80 0.55 -0.92 12.35
N SER A 81 -0.40 -1.63 11.71
CA SER A 81 -1.64 -2.14 12.33
C SER A 81 -1.39 -2.65 13.76
N ALA A 82 -1.62 -1.78 14.76
CA ALA A 82 -1.21 -1.99 16.14
C ALA A 82 -1.80 -3.28 16.72
N GLU A 83 -2.89 -3.74 16.12
CA GLU A 83 -3.68 -4.88 16.52
C GLU A 83 -2.93 -6.21 16.35
N ASN A 84 -1.93 -6.28 15.46
CA ASN A 84 -1.33 -7.54 15.05
C ASN A 84 0.09 -7.79 15.56
N HIS A 85 0.81 -6.77 16.02
CA HIS A 85 2.22 -6.90 16.41
C HIS A 85 2.53 -6.28 17.77
N ASN A 86 3.50 -6.87 18.47
CA ASN A 86 4.20 -6.32 19.60
C ASN A 86 5.54 -5.80 19.11
N TYR A 87 5.86 -4.55 19.43
CA TYR A 87 7.14 -3.93 19.13
C TYR A 87 7.97 -3.84 20.40
N LYS A 88 9.28 -4.08 20.29
CA LYS A 88 10.22 -3.94 21.40
C LYS A 88 11.51 -3.33 20.91
N VAL A 89 11.91 -2.22 21.54
CA VAL A 89 13.21 -1.59 21.28
C VAL A 89 14.32 -2.53 21.79
N GLU A 90 15.15 -3.02 20.88
CA GLU A 90 16.28 -3.91 21.20
C GLU A 90 17.56 -3.12 21.46
N SER A 91 17.74 -2.01 20.75
CA SER A 91 18.83 -1.06 20.98
C SER A 91 18.37 0.36 20.67
N LEU A 92 18.96 1.33 21.35
CA LEU A 92 18.73 2.75 21.15
C LEU A 92 20.04 3.49 21.42
N GLU A 93 20.52 4.22 20.42
CA GLU A 93 21.71 5.06 20.53
C GLU A 93 21.32 6.50 20.19
N VAL A 94 21.77 7.46 20.99
CA VAL A 94 21.40 8.88 20.89
C VAL A 94 22.67 9.74 20.85
N ASP A 95 22.77 10.63 19.87
CA ASP A 95 23.83 11.65 19.83
C ASP A 95 23.34 12.96 19.21
N ARG A 96 23.61 14.08 19.88
CA ARG A 96 23.39 15.46 19.39
C ARG A 96 22.02 15.69 18.75
N GLY A 97 20.96 15.18 19.38
CA GLY A 97 19.60 15.31 18.86
C GLY A 97 19.31 14.41 17.67
N TYR A 98 20.04 13.32 17.50
CA TYR A 98 19.72 12.23 16.59
C TYR A 98 19.63 10.93 17.39
N PHE A 99 18.85 9.98 16.90
CA PHE A 99 18.90 8.62 17.39
C PHE A 99 18.83 7.61 16.25
N ILE A 100 19.29 6.41 16.56
CA ILE A 100 19.03 5.20 15.80
C ILE A 100 18.61 4.09 16.76
N SER A 101 17.68 3.26 16.34
CA SER A 101 17.14 2.17 17.14
C SER A 101 16.89 0.95 16.27
N ILE A 102 17.19 -0.22 16.81
CA ILE A 102 16.75 -1.50 16.25
C ILE A 102 15.53 -1.93 17.06
N VAL A 103 14.41 -2.16 16.38
CA VAL A 103 13.16 -2.59 16.99
C VAL A 103 12.80 -3.97 16.48
N SER A 104 12.49 -4.90 17.38
CA SER A 104 11.93 -6.19 17.00
C SER A 104 10.40 -6.09 16.90
N SER A 105 9.82 -6.76 15.92
CA SER A 105 8.39 -6.94 15.77
C SER A 105 8.03 -8.42 15.89
N LEU A 106 7.03 -8.73 16.72
CA LEU A 106 6.52 -10.07 16.94
C LEU A 106 5.00 -10.08 16.78
N PRO A 107 4.40 -10.97 15.97
CA PRO A 107 2.95 -11.00 15.85
C PRO A 107 2.29 -11.41 17.18
N LYS A 108 1.18 -10.75 17.55
CA LYS A 108 0.46 -10.94 18.82
C LYS A 108 -0.22 -12.31 18.94
N SER A 109 -0.59 -12.92 17.81
CA SER A 109 -1.49 -14.08 17.77
C SER A 109 -0.88 -15.33 17.12
N VAL A 110 0.43 -15.57 17.26
CA VAL A 110 1.01 -16.80 16.72
C VAL A 110 0.87 -17.95 17.72
N SER A 111 0.14 -18.99 17.32
CA SER A 111 0.11 -20.27 18.03
C SER A 111 1.51 -20.89 18.01
N THR A 112 2.13 -21.03 19.17
CA THR A 112 3.52 -21.47 19.36
C THR A 112 3.76 -22.96 19.05
N THR A 113 2.89 -23.62 18.28
CA THR A 113 2.81 -25.09 18.27
C THR A 113 3.62 -25.82 17.20
N SER A 114 4.34 -25.14 16.27
CA SER A 114 5.25 -25.90 15.38
C SER A 114 6.35 -25.13 14.63
N HIS A 115 6.41 -23.79 14.67
CA HIS A 115 7.42 -23.04 13.90
C HIS A 115 8.18 -22.05 14.78
N MET A 116 9.51 -22.02 14.60
CA MET A 116 10.38 -20.99 15.18
C MET A 116 10.01 -19.66 14.51
N ILE A 117 9.46 -18.73 15.30
CA ILE A 117 9.12 -17.38 14.83
C ILE A 117 10.37 -16.53 15.05
N TYR A 118 10.95 -16.04 13.96
CA TYR A 118 11.99 -15.04 14.04
C TYR A 118 11.34 -13.66 14.10
N PRO A 119 11.75 -12.79 15.04
CA PRO A 119 11.27 -11.42 15.04
C PRO A 119 11.75 -10.70 13.78
N ASP A 120 10.89 -9.87 13.20
CA ASP A 120 11.34 -8.92 12.19
C ASP A 120 12.12 -7.81 12.88
N LEU A 121 13.28 -7.45 12.34
CA LEU A 121 14.11 -6.35 12.85
C LEU A 121 13.93 -5.13 11.96
N LEU A 122 13.55 -4.02 12.58
CA LEU A 122 13.32 -2.73 11.93
C LEU A 122 14.39 -1.75 12.39
N VAL A 123 14.95 -1.00 11.46
CA VAL A 123 15.82 0.14 11.78
C VAL A 123 14.97 1.41 11.80
N ILE A 124 14.99 2.09 12.93
CA ILE A 124 14.31 3.36 13.14
C ILE A 124 15.38 4.43 13.34
N VAL A 125 15.25 5.54 12.62
CA VAL A 125 16.08 6.72 12.81
C VAL A 125 15.22 7.87 13.28
N GLY A 126 15.83 8.82 13.99
CA GLY A 126 15.13 10.04 14.35
C GLY A 126 16.04 11.23 14.51
N ARG A 127 15.44 12.40 14.33
CA ARG A 127 16.08 13.69 14.50
C ARG A 127 15.21 14.60 15.35
N ASN A 128 15.80 15.19 16.37
CA ASN A 128 15.22 16.25 17.14
C ASN A 128 15.27 17.55 16.31
N THR A 129 14.11 18.17 16.15
CA THR A 129 13.90 19.43 15.46
C THR A 129 14.26 20.59 16.39
N GLN A 130 14.46 21.79 15.84
CA GLN A 130 14.81 22.99 16.62
C GLN A 130 13.76 23.41 17.67
N THR A 131 12.60 22.75 17.67
CA THR A 131 11.46 22.97 18.56
C THR A 131 11.30 21.85 19.60
N ASP A 132 12.38 21.10 19.86
CA ASP A 132 12.40 19.92 20.73
C ASP A 132 11.43 18.82 20.30
N ASN A 133 11.13 18.72 18.99
CA ASN A 133 10.30 17.65 18.45
C ASN A 133 11.09 16.55 17.78
N TRP A 134 10.84 15.29 18.09
CA TRP A 134 11.42 14.18 17.32
C TRP A 134 10.65 13.95 16.02
N LEU A 135 11.35 14.05 14.89
CA LEU A 135 10.95 13.46 13.62
C LEU A 135 11.49 12.02 13.60
N ILE A 136 10.60 11.03 13.61
CA ILE A 136 10.93 9.61 13.65
C ILE A 136 10.56 8.98 12.30
N ALA A 137 11.44 8.14 11.76
CA ALA A 137 11.26 7.45 10.50
C ALA A 137 11.73 5.99 10.62
N SER A 138 10.89 5.05 10.19
CA SER A 138 11.31 3.66 9.96
C SER A 138 11.94 3.51 8.57
N GLU A 139 12.61 2.39 8.29
CA GLU A 139 13.13 2.06 6.96
C GLU A 139 12.10 2.14 5.81
N TYR A 140 10.80 2.17 6.12
CA TYR A 140 9.72 2.32 5.14
C TYR A 140 9.23 3.76 4.95
N ASP A 141 9.72 4.70 5.75
CA ASP A 141 9.31 6.11 5.72
C ASP A 141 10.16 6.90 4.69
N LYS A 142 9.52 7.80 3.92
CA LYS A 142 10.21 8.62 2.90
C LYS A 142 11.31 9.53 3.47
N HIS A 143 11.24 9.84 4.77
CA HIS A 143 12.23 10.65 5.48
C HIS A 143 13.40 9.81 6.01
N TYR A 144 13.33 8.48 5.95
CA TYR A 144 14.35 7.58 6.50
C TYR A 144 15.74 7.89 5.96
N ASN A 145 15.93 7.82 4.63
CA ASN A 145 17.24 8.08 4.02
C ASN A 145 17.73 9.50 4.31
N GLN A 146 16.81 10.49 4.34
CA GLN A 146 17.15 11.87 4.65
C GLN A 146 17.68 12.01 6.09
N ILE A 147 17.06 11.35 7.06
CA ILE A 147 17.49 11.38 8.45
C ILE A 147 18.76 10.54 8.64
N LEU A 148 18.84 9.36 8.00
CA LEU A 148 20.00 8.48 8.01
C LEU A 148 21.27 9.20 7.52
N ASP A 149 21.15 9.97 6.43
CA ASP A 149 22.25 10.78 5.88
C ASP A 149 22.67 11.93 6.83
N MET A 150 21.76 12.40 7.69
CA MET A 150 22.02 13.45 8.68
C MET A 150 22.55 12.93 10.02
N LEU A 151 22.50 11.61 10.27
CA LEU A 151 23.04 11.04 11.52
C LEU A 151 24.53 11.42 11.66
N PRO A 152 25.01 11.77 12.85
CA PRO A 152 26.43 12.01 13.05
C PRO A 152 27.24 10.71 12.89
N ASP A 153 28.49 10.83 12.43
CA ASP A 153 29.39 9.66 12.20
C ASP A 153 29.76 8.91 13.50
N THR A 154 29.45 9.50 14.65
CA THR A 154 29.54 8.89 15.99
C THR A 154 28.48 7.83 16.25
N LEU A 155 27.33 7.88 15.56
CA LEU A 155 26.32 6.82 15.60
C LEU A 155 26.59 5.78 14.51
N PHE A 156 26.82 6.25 13.28
CA PHE A 156 27.07 5.38 12.13
C PHE A 156 27.98 6.07 11.13
N ASP A 157 29.04 5.38 10.69
CA ASP A 157 29.93 5.94 9.69
C ASP A 157 29.30 5.96 8.29
N SER A 158 29.91 6.70 7.37
CA SER A 158 29.43 6.81 5.97
C SER A 158 29.27 5.46 5.25
N LYS A 159 30.08 4.45 5.60
CA LYS A 159 30.03 3.12 4.98
C LYS A 159 28.85 2.33 5.53
N GLU A 160 28.60 2.40 6.83
CA GLU A 160 27.47 1.73 7.47
C GLU A 160 26.14 2.37 7.07
N LYS A 161 26.05 3.70 7.02
CA LYS A 161 24.87 4.42 6.47
C LYS A 161 24.55 3.95 5.06
N LYS A 162 25.57 3.72 4.22
CA LYS A 162 25.39 3.18 2.86
C LYS A 162 24.78 1.76 2.87
N HIS A 163 25.08 0.95 3.87
CA HIS A 163 24.49 -0.38 4.02
C HIS A 163 23.06 -0.35 4.57
N LEU A 164 22.72 0.67 5.36
CA LEU A 164 21.39 0.87 5.92
C LEU A 164 20.44 1.64 4.99
N ARG A 165 20.97 2.35 3.99
CA ARG A 165 20.17 3.07 3.01
C ARG A 165 19.18 2.13 2.33
N VAL A 166 17.90 2.48 2.44
CA VAL A 166 16.86 1.85 1.64
C VAL A 166 16.97 2.43 0.24
N PRO A 167 16.87 1.65 -0.84
CA PRO A 167 16.85 2.21 -2.18
C PRO A 167 15.79 3.32 -2.25
N ASP A 168 16.21 4.54 -2.62
CA ASP A 168 15.27 5.62 -2.91
C ASP A 168 14.41 5.15 -4.08
N PHE A 169 13.21 4.66 -3.79
CA PHE A 169 12.18 4.37 -4.78
C PHE A 169 11.62 5.70 -5.31
N THR A 170 12.49 6.51 -5.89
CA THR A 170 12.09 7.67 -6.67
C THR A 170 11.32 7.16 -7.88
N ALA A 171 10.20 7.80 -8.20
CA ALA A 171 9.33 7.49 -9.32
C ALA A 171 10.00 7.53 -10.72
N SER A 172 11.33 7.66 -10.80
CA SER A 172 12.10 7.67 -12.06
C SER A 172 12.28 6.29 -12.70
N ASN A 173 11.98 5.20 -11.98
CA ASN A 173 12.02 3.82 -12.48
C ASN A 173 10.66 3.11 -12.41
N VAL A 174 9.54 3.84 -12.48
CA VAL A 174 8.22 3.18 -12.50
C VAL A 174 8.13 2.33 -13.78
N SER A 175 8.03 1.01 -13.60
CA SER A 175 8.03 0.04 -14.70
C SER A 175 6.76 0.15 -15.54
N VAL A 176 5.61 0.30 -14.88
CA VAL A 176 4.29 0.54 -15.48
C VAL A 176 3.49 1.43 -14.55
N THR A 177 2.79 2.43 -15.11
CA THR A 177 1.82 3.25 -14.37
C THR A 177 0.41 2.89 -14.81
N ILE A 178 -0.39 2.39 -13.87
CA ILE A 178 -1.78 1.97 -14.05
C ILE A 178 -2.65 3.00 -13.33
N PRO A 179 -3.62 3.65 -14.00
CA PRO A 179 -4.33 4.80 -13.46
C PRO A 179 -5.31 4.46 -12.34
N SER A 180 -5.88 3.24 -12.33
CA SER A 180 -6.89 2.80 -11.34
C SER A 180 -6.50 1.47 -10.67
N LEU A 181 -7.24 1.10 -9.63
CA LEU A 181 -7.30 -0.27 -9.10
C LEU A 181 -8.49 -1.03 -9.71
N PRO A 182 -8.52 -2.38 -9.67
CA PRO A 182 -9.51 -3.16 -10.41
C PRO A 182 -10.86 -3.31 -9.68
N TRP A 183 -11.31 -2.26 -9.00
CA TRP A 183 -12.61 -2.16 -8.31
C TRP A 183 -13.11 -0.69 -8.40
N PRO A 184 -14.36 -0.37 -8.01
CA PRO A 184 -14.86 1.00 -8.10
C PRO A 184 -13.96 2.03 -7.44
N GLY A 185 -13.97 3.25 -7.99
CA GLY A 185 -13.44 4.42 -7.31
C GLY A 185 -14.14 4.68 -5.97
N ALA A 186 -13.43 5.30 -5.03
CA ALA A 186 -13.89 5.55 -3.67
C ALA A 186 -14.27 4.30 -2.85
N GLU A 187 -13.84 3.11 -3.29
CA GLU A 187 -13.90 1.89 -2.50
C GLU A 187 -12.51 1.46 -2.05
N SER A 188 -12.44 0.79 -0.90
CA SER A 188 -11.24 0.11 -0.44
C SER A 188 -11.41 -1.40 -0.52
N ARG A 189 -10.34 -2.12 -0.89
CA ARG A 189 -10.29 -3.58 -0.87
C ARG A 189 -9.14 -4.07 -0.01
N LYS A 190 -9.33 -5.20 0.66
CA LYS A 190 -8.30 -5.81 1.48
C LYS A 190 -7.26 -6.49 0.58
N MET A 191 -5.98 -6.16 0.70
CA MET A 191 -4.91 -6.89 0.02
C MET A 191 -4.74 -8.25 0.71
N THR A 192 -5.33 -9.31 0.16
CA THR A 192 -5.33 -10.64 0.78
C THR A 192 -4.05 -11.41 0.53
N GLN A 193 -3.33 -11.08 -0.52
CA GLN A 193 -2.03 -11.67 -0.83
C GLN A 193 -1.12 -10.64 -1.48
N GLY A 194 0.14 -10.63 -1.03
CA GLY A 194 1.19 -9.79 -1.61
C GLY A 194 1.65 -10.28 -2.98
N VAL A 195 2.77 -9.75 -3.46
CA VAL A 195 3.39 -10.10 -4.74
C VAL A 195 3.65 -11.61 -4.80
N HIS A 196 3.13 -12.26 -5.84
CA HIS A 196 3.28 -13.69 -6.05
C HIS A 196 3.18 -14.06 -7.54
N SER A 197 3.04 -15.36 -7.81
CA SER A 197 3.10 -15.99 -9.14
C SER A 197 4.48 -15.92 -9.80
N SER A 198 4.60 -16.47 -11.00
CA SER A 198 5.84 -16.41 -11.78
C SER A 198 6.24 -14.96 -12.04
N ASN A 199 7.53 -14.66 -11.89
CA ASN A 199 8.11 -13.33 -12.09
C ASN A 199 7.49 -12.21 -11.23
N SER A 200 6.85 -12.56 -10.10
CA SER A 200 6.31 -11.55 -9.18
C SER A 200 5.31 -10.61 -9.88
N CYS A 201 4.37 -11.17 -10.64
CA CYS A 201 3.50 -10.40 -11.54
C CYS A 201 2.21 -9.88 -10.90
N CYS A 202 1.86 -10.42 -9.73
CA CYS A 202 0.46 -10.52 -9.38
C CYS A 202 0.22 -10.26 -7.88
N LEU A 203 -0.94 -9.68 -7.56
CA LEU A 203 -1.43 -9.31 -6.24
C LEU A 203 -2.88 -9.79 -6.10
N ASP A 204 -3.33 -10.08 -4.86
CA ASP A 204 -4.71 -10.46 -4.61
C ASP A 204 -5.44 -9.44 -3.74
N PHE A 205 -6.68 -9.10 -4.13
CA PHE A 205 -7.55 -8.20 -3.37
C PHE A 205 -8.95 -8.79 -3.18
N ALA A 206 -9.56 -8.54 -2.02
CA ALA A 206 -10.92 -8.99 -1.71
C ALA A 206 -11.78 -7.88 -1.08
N VAL A 207 -13.10 -8.03 -1.12
CA VAL A 207 -14.02 -7.20 -0.34
C VAL A 207 -13.68 -7.35 1.15
N ASN A 208 -13.70 -6.25 1.92
CA ASN A 208 -13.48 -6.33 3.35
C ASN A 208 -14.59 -7.16 4.02
N GLY A 209 -14.22 -8.19 4.79
CA GLY A 209 -15.17 -9.18 5.31
C GLY A 209 -15.48 -10.35 4.35
N GLY A 210 -14.90 -10.34 3.15
CA GLY A 210 -15.07 -11.37 2.13
C GLY A 210 -16.35 -11.20 1.28
N GLY A 211 -16.69 -12.25 0.54
CA GLY A 211 -17.85 -12.25 -0.36
C GLY A 211 -17.55 -11.72 -1.76
N GLU A 212 -18.58 -11.78 -2.60
CA GLU A 212 -18.51 -11.38 -3.99
C GLU A 212 -18.24 -9.88 -4.13
N GLY A 213 -17.31 -9.52 -5.01
CA GLY A 213 -16.95 -8.14 -5.31
C GLY A 213 -17.07 -7.84 -6.80
N THR A 214 -17.46 -6.62 -7.15
CA THR A 214 -17.37 -6.12 -8.52
C THR A 214 -15.91 -5.87 -8.93
N VAL A 215 -15.64 -6.03 -10.21
CA VAL A 215 -14.33 -5.90 -10.86
C VAL A 215 -14.43 -4.91 -12.01
N TYR A 216 -13.47 -3.99 -12.06
CA TYR A 216 -13.39 -2.94 -13.06
C TYR A 216 -12.01 -2.93 -13.72
N ALA A 217 -11.94 -2.40 -14.93
CA ALA A 217 -10.69 -2.21 -15.64
C ALA A 217 -9.83 -1.18 -14.91
N ALA A 218 -8.61 -1.58 -14.55
CA ALA A 218 -7.64 -0.71 -13.89
C ALA A 218 -6.97 0.26 -14.88
N ASP A 219 -6.98 -0.07 -16.17
CA ASP A 219 -6.50 0.77 -17.28
C ASP A 219 -7.33 0.52 -18.55
N GLU A 220 -7.21 1.42 -19.52
CA GLU A 220 -7.69 1.19 -20.87
C GLU A 220 -6.98 -0.01 -21.52
N GLY A 221 -7.63 -0.65 -22.50
CA GLY A 221 -6.98 -1.70 -23.26
C GLY A 221 -7.90 -2.45 -24.22
N THR A 222 -7.28 -3.25 -25.08
CA THR A 222 -7.99 -4.17 -25.98
C THR A 222 -7.85 -5.59 -25.47
N ARG A 223 -8.95 -6.33 -25.38
CA ARG A 223 -8.97 -7.72 -24.95
C ARG A 223 -8.16 -8.57 -25.92
N ILE A 224 -7.19 -9.33 -25.40
CA ILE A 224 -6.35 -10.24 -26.22
C ILE A 224 -6.55 -11.71 -25.86
N TYR A 225 -7.12 -11.98 -24.70
CA TYR A 225 -7.38 -13.34 -24.22
C TYR A 225 -8.53 -13.34 -23.24
N ARG A 226 -9.34 -14.40 -23.29
CA ARG A 226 -10.29 -14.78 -22.25
C ARG A 226 -10.43 -16.28 -22.18
N ASN A 227 -10.58 -16.82 -20.98
CA ASN A 227 -10.82 -18.25 -20.79
C ASN A 227 -11.34 -18.53 -19.37
N GLY A 228 -12.55 -19.09 -19.27
CA GLY A 228 -13.17 -19.44 -17.99
C GLY A 228 -13.33 -18.20 -17.10
N THR A 229 -12.52 -18.10 -16.05
CA THR A 229 -12.58 -17.04 -15.05
C THR A 229 -11.56 -15.91 -15.26
N CYS A 230 -10.97 -15.82 -16.46
CA CYS A 230 -9.88 -14.90 -16.78
C CYS A 230 -10.10 -14.07 -18.02
N VAL A 231 -9.61 -12.83 -17.97
CA VAL A 231 -9.49 -11.93 -19.12
C VAL A 231 -8.19 -11.14 -19.07
N PHE A 232 -7.64 -10.83 -20.24
CA PHE A 232 -6.47 -9.98 -20.41
C PHE A 232 -6.79 -8.82 -21.33
N TYR A 233 -6.41 -7.61 -20.93
CA TYR A 233 -6.48 -6.41 -21.74
C TYR A 233 -5.07 -5.88 -21.99
N LYS A 234 -4.74 -5.69 -23.26
CA LYS A 234 -3.45 -5.17 -23.73
C LYS A 234 -3.48 -3.65 -23.84
N LYS A 235 -2.42 -3.00 -23.36
CA LYS A 235 -2.15 -1.58 -23.56
C LYS A 235 -0.66 -1.36 -23.81
N GLY A 236 -0.33 -0.81 -24.98
CA GLY A 236 1.06 -0.52 -25.34
C GLY A 236 1.96 -1.76 -25.27
N ASP A 237 2.90 -1.74 -24.31
CA ASP A 237 3.93 -2.75 -24.08
C ASP A 237 3.58 -3.78 -23.00
N HIS A 238 2.44 -3.64 -22.30
CA HIS A 238 2.01 -4.56 -21.26
C HIS A 238 0.56 -5.03 -21.47
N SER A 239 0.14 -5.99 -20.67
CA SER A 239 -1.24 -6.42 -20.55
C SER A 239 -1.61 -6.57 -19.09
N LEU A 240 -2.86 -6.27 -18.73
CA LEU A 240 -3.39 -6.49 -17.39
C LEU A 240 -4.22 -7.76 -17.37
N ILE A 241 -3.98 -8.61 -16.38
CA ILE A 241 -4.75 -9.82 -16.13
C ILE A 241 -5.73 -9.60 -14.98
N TYR A 242 -6.93 -10.14 -15.16
CA TYR A 242 -7.93 -10.22 -14.12
C TYR A 242 -8.40 -11.68 -14.04
N GLN A 243 -8.16 -12.37 -12.92
CA GLN A 243 -8.62 -13.73 -12.70
C GLN A 243 -9.66 -13.83 -11.58
N HIS A 244 -10.28 -15.01 -11.50
CA HIS A 244 -11.35 -15.33 -10.56
C HIS A 244 -12.60 -14.48 -10.77
N ILE A 245 -12.90 -14.13 -12.03
CA ILE A 245 -14.15 -13.46 -12.42
C ILE A 245 -15.19 -14.51 -12.81
N ASN A 246 -16.47 -14.23 -12.58
CA ASN A 246 -17.58 -15.08 -12.97
C ASN A 246 -17.49 -15.44 -14.47
N PRO A 247 -17.53 -16.73 -14.85
CA PRO A 247 -17.43 -17.15 -16.25
C PRO A 247 -18.42 -16.46 -17.19
N THR A 248 -19.66 -16.21 -16.74
CA THR A 248 -20.65 -15.53 -17.59
C THR A 248 -20.30 -14.07 -17.84
N ASP A 249 -19.61 -13.41 -16.91
CA ASP A 249 -19.13 -12.04 -17.12
C ASP A 249 -17.94 -12.05 -18.09
N ILE A 250 -17.04 -13.02 -17.99
CA ILE A 250 -15.92 -13.19 -18.94
C ILE A 250 -16.40 -13.49 -20.37
N ASP A 251 -17.45 -14.30 -20.51
CA ASP A 251 -18.10 -14.57 -21.79
C ASP A 251 -18.73 -13.30 -22.41
N ASN A 252 -19.06 -12.31 -21.59
CA ASN A 252 -19.61 -11.02 -22.00
C ASN A 252 -18.61 -9.85 -21.89
N ALA A 253 -17.36 -10.12 -21.49
CA ALA A 253 -16.37 -9.07 -21.31
C ALA A 253 -16.23 -8.25 -22.62
N PRO A 254 -16.13 -6.92 -22.53
CA PRO A 254 -16.03 -6.08 -23.72
C PRO A 254 -14.71 -6.33 -24.49
N GLU A 255 -14.70 -5.99 -25.77
CA GLU A 255 -13.49 -6.12 -26.60
C GLU A 255 -12.48 -5.01 -26.28
N THR A 256 -12.95 -3.83 -25.90
CA THR A 256 -12.14 -2.70 -25.47
C THR A 256 -12.68 -2.15 -24.16
N VAL A 257 -11.81 -1.69 -23.28
CA VAL A 257 -12.17 -1.06 -22.01
C VAL A 257 -11.40 0.25 -21.86
N GLU A 258 -11.98 1.15 -21.07
CA GLU A 258 -11.35 2.29 -20.43
C GLU A 258 -11.16 2.00 -18.93
N ALA A 259 -10.26 2.74 -18.27
CA ALA A 259 -10.09 2.64 -16.83
C ALA A 259 -11.41 3.00 -16.10
N GLY A 260 -11.92 2.08 -15.29
CA GLY A 260 -13.21 2.20 -14.60
C GLY A 260 -14.37 1.53 -15.33
N ASP A 261 -14.16 0.84 -16.45
CA ASP A 261 -15.19 0.03 -17.08
C ASP A 261 -15.46 -1.27 -16.32
N TYR A 262 -16.72 -1.68 -16.25
CA TYR A 262 -17.11 -2.92 -15.60
C TYR A 262 -16.59 -4.15 -16.37
N ILE A 263 -15.89 -5.04 -15.68
CA ILE A 263 -15.42 -6.32 -16.23
C ILE A 263 -16.31 -7.48 -15.77
N GLY A 264 -16.73 -7.49 -14.50
CA GLY A 264 -17.49 -8.60 -13.94
C GLY A 264 -17.54 -8.63 -12.42
N ARG A 265 -17.88 -9.78 -11.84
CA ARG A 265 -17.86 -10.05 -10.40
C ARG A 265 -16.89 -11.17 -10.07
N THR A 266 -16.25 -11.11 -8.90
CA THR A 266 -15.38 -12.20 -8.43
C THR A 266 -16.18 -13.49 -8.22
N SER A 267 -15.57 -14.65 -8.40
CA SER A 267 -16.24 -15.95 -8.31
C SER A 267 -15.35 -16.95 -7.59
N THR A 268 -15.98 -17.94 -6.93
CA THR A 268 -15.30 -19.11 -6.39
C THR A 268 -15.10 -20.22 -7.43
N SER A 269 -15.63 -20.03 -8.63
CA SER A 269 -15.58 -21.00 -9.72
C SER A 269 -14.15 -21.36 -10.10
N LYS A 270 -13.97 -22.63 -10.48
CA LYS A 270 -12.73 -23.10 -11.10
C LYS A 270 -12.58 -22.46 -12.48
N GLY A 271 -11.36 -22.09 -12.84
CA GLY A 271 -11.08 -21.54 -14.16
C GLY A 271 -9.63 -21.09 -14.30
N CYS A 272 -9.26 -20.66 -15.51
CA CYS A 272 -7.91 -20.18 -15.81
C CYS A 272 -6.79 -21.21 -15.62
N GLY A 273 -7.11 -22.50 -15.81
CA GLY A 273 -6.17 -23.61 -15.58
C GLY A 273 -6.08 -24.09 -14.13
N LEU A 274 -6.87 -23.52 -13.22
CA LEU A 274 -6.95 -23.99 -11.84
C LEU A 274 -8.00 -25.09 -11.68
N ASN A 275 -7.65 -26.10 -10.87
CA ASN A 275 -8.49 -27.28 -10.62
C ASN A 275 -9.16 -27.28 -9.23
N PHE A 276 -9.00 -26.18 -8.48
CA PHE A 276 -9.52 -25.98 -7.14
C PHE A 276 -10.37 -24.71 -7.06
N GLU A 277 -11.30 -24.69 -6.10
CA GLU A 277 -12.11 -23.51 -5.79
C GLU A 277 -11.29 -22.55 -4.94
N VAL A 278 -11.53 -21.25 -5.12
CA VAL A 278 -10.90 -20.19 -4.32
C VAL A 278 -11.97 -19.39 -3.57
N SER A 279 -11.59 -18.68 -2.52
CA SER A 279 -12.46 -17.64 -1.94
C SER A 279 -12.64 -16.49 -2.93
N HIS A 280 -13.72 -15.72 -2.79
CA HIS A 280 -13.90 -14.51 -3.60
C HIS A 280 -12.75 -13.52 -3.37
N HIS A 281 -11.96 -13.30 -4.42
CA HIS A 281 -10.92 -12.29 -4.52
C HIS A 281 -10.69 -12.01 -6.01
N ILE A 282 -9.95 -10.97 -6.31
CA ILE A 282 -9.41 -10.74 -7.64
C ILE A 282 -7.91 -11.01 -7.61
N HIS A 283 -7.44 -11.83 -8.54
CA HIS A 283 -6.01 -11.99 -8.81
C HIS A 283 -5.66 -11.06 -9.98
N PHE A 284 -4.95 -9.99 -9.67
CA PHE A 284 -4.65 -8.89 -10.57
C PHE A 284 -3.15 -8.82 -10.83
N GLY A 285 -2.74 -8.61 -12.08
CA GLY A 285 -1.31 -8.59 -12.39
C GLY A 285 -0.96 -7.96 -13.73
N ILE A 286 0.35 -7.86 -13.96
CA ILE A 286 0.94 -7.31 -15.19
C ILE A 286 1.61 -8.45 -15.95
N TRP A 287 1.33 -8.52 -17.25
CA TRP A 287 1.93 -9.48 -18.17
C TRP A 287 2.56 -8.72 -19.34
N ASN A 288 3.44 -9.40 -20.07
CA ASN A 288 3.97 -8.84 -21.30
C ASN A 288 2.84 -8.57 -22.33
N THR A 289 3.18 -7.82 -23.38
CA THR A 289 2.25 -7.36 -24.42
C THR A 289 1.39 -8.47 -25.06
N ASN A 290 1.86 -9.72 -25.05
CA ASN A 290 1.20 -10.85 -25.71
C ASN A 290 0.60 -11.85 -24.71
N ALA A 291 0.55 -11.52 -23.41
CA ALA A 291 0.06 -12.42 -22.36
C ALA A 291 0.76 -13.79 -22.35
N THR A 292 2.05 -13.82 -22.69
CA THR A 292 2.83 -15.08 -22.74
C THR A 292 3.66 -15.32 -21.49
N GLU A 293 3.98 -14.24 -20.75
CA GLU A 293 4.76 -14.31 -19.52
C GLU A 293 4.36 -13.17 -18.58
N GLY A 294 4.35 -13.46 -17.28
CA GLY A 294 4.16 -12.45 -16.23
C GLY A 294 5.32 -11.45 -16.22
N GLN A 295 4.98 -10.17 -16.16
CA GLN A 295 5.94 -9.09 -15.97
C GLN A 295 5.90 -8.69 -14.49
N SER A 296 7.04 -8.37 -13.90
CA SER A 296 7.06 -8.00 -12.49
C SER A 296 6.20 -6.76 -12.23
N ILE A 297 5.31 -6.86 -11.24
CA ILE A 297 4.49 -5.75 -10.75
C ILE A 297 5.25 -4.91 -9.73
N ILE A 298 6.41 -5.38 -9.27
CA ILE A 298 7.30 -4.63 -8.37
C ILE A 298 7.74 -3.34 -9.10
N GLU A 299 7.80 -2.24 -8.35
CA GLU A 299 8.10 -0.88 -8.84
C GLU A 299 7.05 -0.32 -9.83
N SER A 300 5.93 -1.02 -10.06
CA SER A 300 4.79 -0.44 -10.78
C SER A 300 3.98 0.49 -9.87
N SER A 301 3.30 1.47 -10.47
CA SER A 301 2.35 2.33 -9.77
C SER A 301 0.91 1.93 -10.11
N LEU A 302 0.09 1.64 -9.10
CA LEU A 302 -1.32 1.27 -9.22
C LEU A 302 -2.17 2.37 -8.56
N ASN A 303 -2.81 3.23 -9.34
CA ASN A 303 -3.52 4.40 -8.82
C ASN A 303 -2.66 5.23 -7.83
N GLY A 304 -1.39 5.44 -8.18
CA GLY A 304 -0.42 6.14 -7.34
C GLY A 304 0.19 5.31 -6.19
N TRP A 305 -0.31 4.10 -5.93
CA TRP A 305 0.33 3.16 -5.01
C TRP A 305 1.54 2.51 -5.67
N LEU A 306 2.74 2.80 -5.19
CA LEU A 306 3.95 2.09 -5.60
C LEU A 306 3.97 0.70 -4.98
N VAL A 307 4.15 -0.33 -5.80
CA VAL A 307 4.28 -1.71 -5.34
C VAL A 307 5.72 -2.00 -4.97
N ASN A 308 5.95 -2.38 -3.72
CA ASN A 308 7.26 -2.73 -3.19
C ASN A 308 7.30 -4.20 -2.76
N TYR A 309 8.45 -4.82 -2.94
CA TYR A 309 8.70 -6.18 -2.46
C TYR A 309 10.13 -6.30 -1.95
N SER A 310 10.27 -6.47 -0.63
CA SER A 310 11.56 -6.57 0.04
C SER A 310 11.47 -7.55 1.20
N ASN A 311 12.51 -8.35 1.44
CA ASN A 311 12.55 -9.31 2.54
C ASN A 311 11.34 -10.25 2.59
N ASN A 312 10.84 -10.69 1.41
CA ASN A 312 9.62 -11.47 1.23
C ASN A 312 8.32 -10.79 1.68
N THR A 313 8.36 -9.49 1.97
CA THR A 313 7.21 -8.69 2.38
C THR A 313 6.77 -7.80 1.23
N THR A 314 5.47 -7.79 0.95
CA THR A 314 4.85 -6.86 0.01
C THR A 314 4.33 -5.65 0.75
N SER A 315 4.57 -4.46 0.20
CA SER A 315 3.90 -3.24 0.63
C SER A 315 3.45 -2.39 -0.55
N LEU A 316 2.44 -1.57 -0.32
CA LEU A 316 1.97 -0.53 -1.24
C LEU A 316 2.21 0.82 -0.59
N THR A 317 2.93 1.71 -1.26
CA THR A 317 3.27 3.04 -0.72
C THR A 317 2.67 4.14 -1.57
N LYS A 318 1.94 5.07 -0.95
CA LYS A 318 1.38 6.26 -1.59
C LYS A 318 1.59 7.48 -0.69
N GLY A 319 2.44 8.40 -1.13
CA GLY A 319 2.86 9.53 -0.31
C GLY A 319 3.62 9.06 0.94
N ASN A 320 2.99 9.17 2.10
CA ASN A 320 3.52 8.74 3.40
C ASN A 320 2.87 7.46 3.94
N THR A 321 1.82 6.99 3.26
CA THR A 321 1.06 5.82 3.68
C THR A 321 1.73 4.59 3.10
N THR A 322 2.04 3.62 3.96
CA THR A 322 2.51 2.29 3.56
C THR A 322 1.52 1.25 4.07
N LEU A 323 1.01 0.43 3.17
CA LEU A 323 0.05 -0.64 3.46
C LEU A 323 0.71 -2.00 3.22
N TYR A 324 0.36 -2.98 4.04
CA TYR A 324 0.85 -4.36 3.97
C TYR A 324 -0.30 -5.33 3.67
N VAL A 325 0.06 -6.60 3.51
CA VAL A 325 -0.93 -7.66 3.33
C VAL A 325 -1.87 -7.67 4.55
N ASN A 326 -3.16 -7.72 4.27
CA ASN A 326 -4.31 -7.56 5.16
C ASN A 326 -4.80 -6.12 5.41
N ASP A 327 -4.09 -5.09 4.95
CA ASP A 327 -4.59 -3.73 5.03
C ASP A 327 -5.60 -3.41 3.91
N LEU A 328 -6.37 -2.34 4.12
CA LEU A 328 -7.32 -1.80 3.14
C LEU A 328 -6.61 -0.85 2.19
N VAL A 329 -6.64 -1.18 0.91
CA VAL A 329 -6.08 -0.37 -0.17
C VAL A 329 -7.21 0.44 -0.77
N GLU A 330 -7.11 1.76 -0.66
CA GLU A 330 -8.11 2.69 -1.19
C GLU A 330 -7.91 2.92 -2.69
N ASN A 331 -9.00 2.86 -3.45
CA ASN A 331 -9.02 3.30 -4.83
C ASN A 331 -9.49 4.75 -4.93
N ASP A 332 -8.59 5.68 -4.67
CA ASP A 332 -8.82 7.12 -4.84
C ASP A 332 -8.91 7.52 -6.32
N TYR A 333 -8.95 6.54 -7.24
CA TYR A 333 -9.30 6.80 -8.61
C TYR A 333 -10.77 7.20 -8.62
N LEU A 334 -11.00 8.49 -8.40
CA LEU A 334 -12.32 9.11 -8.53
C LEU A 334 -12.75 9.22 -10.00
N GLY A 335 -12.01 8.56 -10.92
CA GLY A 335 -12.00 8.93 -12.32
C GLY A 335 -11.40 10.31 -12.45
N GLY A 336 -10.10 10.43 -12.75
CA GLY A 336 -9.49 11.71 -13.13
C GLY A 336 -10.23 12.44 -14.26
N SER A 337 -11.24 11.83 -14.87
CA SER A 337 -12.34 12.55 -15.45
C SER A 337 -13.62 11.93 -14.93
N CYS A 338 -14.61 12.79 -14.68
CA CYS A 338 -16.02 12.45 -14.73
C CYS A 338 -16.30 11.79 -16.08
N VAL A 339 -15.91 10.53 -16.29
CA VAL A 339 -16.04 9.77 -17.53
C VAL A 339 -17.18 8.79 -17.32
N PRO A 340 -18.23 8.84 -18.15
CA PRO A 340 -19.22 7.78 -18.14
C PRO A 340 -18.60 6.44 -18.55
N PRO A 341 -19.00 5.32 -17.94
CA PRO A 341 -18.51 4.00 -18.33
C PRO A 341 -18.87 3.71 -19.80
N SER A 342 -18.04 2.94 -20.49
CA SER A 342 -18.28 2.56 -21.89
C SER A 342 -19.52 1.67 -22.07
N SER A 343 -20.03 1.08 -20.98
CA SER A 343 -21.27 0.31 -20.95
C SER A 343 -21.91 0.30 -19.55
N GLY A 344 -23.22 0.06 -19.50
CA GLY A 344 -23.98 -0.04 -18.24
C GLY A 344 -24.33 1.31 -17.61
N ASP A 345 -24.82 1.24 -16.38
CA ASP A 345 -25.25 2.40 -15.60
C ASP A 345 -24.05 3.23 -15.12
N TRP A 346 -24.19 4.56 -15.18
CA TRP A 346 -23.22 5.49 -14.61
C TRP A 346 -23.64 5.94 -13.22
N VAL A 347 -22.93 5.46 -12.19
CA VAL A 347 -23.19 5.82 -10.79
C VAL A 347 -22.20 6.90 -10.33
N ILE A 348 -22.73 8.06 -9.97
CA ILE A 348 -21.97 9.23 -9.50
C ILE A 348 -22.20 9.35 -8.00
N SER A 349 -21.20 8.98 -7.23
CA SER A 349 -21.21 8.97 -5.76
C SER A 349 -20.35 10.06 -5.12
N SER A 350 -19.64 10.83 -5.94
CA SER A 350 -18.79 11.97 -5.57
C SER A 350 -18.93 13.07 -6.63
N ASP A 351 -18.60 14.32 -6.27
CA ASP A 351 -18.68 15.45 -7.21
C ASP A 351 -17.86 15.18 -8.48
N CYS A 352 -18.50 15.38 -9.63
CA CYS A 352 -18.08 14.91 -10.94
C CYS A 352 -18.22 16.06 -11.93
N THR A 353 -17.10 16.56 -12.47
CA THR A 353 -17.12 17.62 -13.50
C THR A 353 -16.80 17.04 -14.87
N LEU A 354 -17.84 16.87 -15.70
CA LEU A 354 -17.76 16.33 -17.06
C LEU A 354 -17.21 17.40 -18.00
N THR A 355 -16.10 17.06 -18.66
CA THR A 355 -15.47 17.86 -19.73
C THR A 355 -15.37 17.02 -21.00
N GLY A 356 -15.98 17.47 -22.10
CA GLY A 356 -15.98 16.76 -23.39
C GLY A 356 -17.33 16.15 -23.79
N ASN A 357 -17.31 15.33 -24.85
CA ASN A 357 -18.51 14.72 -25.42
C ASN A 357 -18.51 13.21 -25.17
N PHE A 358 -19.58 12.68 -24.58
CA PHE A 358 -19.68 11.27 -24.22
C PHE A 358 -21.01 10.67 -24.66
N THR A 359 -21.02 9.38 -24.94
CA THR A 359 -22.26 8.60 -25.14
C THR A 359 -22.42 7.67 -23.94
N ILE A 360 -23.62 7.65 -23.37
CA ILE A 360 -23.93 6.82 -22.20
C ILE A 360 -24.98 5.80 -22.60
N HIS A 361 -24.68 4.54 -22.29
CA HIS A 361 -25.48 3.41 -22.75
C HIS A 361 -26.49 2.89 -21.72
N GLY A 362 -26.34 3.21 -20.43
CA GLY A 362 -27.27 2.83 -19.35
C GLY A 362 -27.85 4.01 -18.57
N ASP A 363 -28.46 3.75 -17.41
CA ASP A 363 -29.03 4.78 -16.54
C ASP A 363 -27.93 5.66 -15.91
N ILE A 364 -28.24 6.92 -15.59
CA ILE A 364 -27.36 7.77 -14.77
C ILE A 364 -27.95 7.88 -13.37
N HIS A 365 -27.17 7.56 -12.34
CA HIS A 365 -27.57 7.67 -10.94
C HIS A 365 -26.65 8.64 -10.20
N ILE A 366 -27.15 9.83 -9.83
CA ILE A 366 -26.42 10.80 -9.03
C ILE A 366 -26.87 10.65 -7.58
N GLN A 367 -25.94 10.31 -6.69
CA GLN A 367 -26.24 9.90 -5.32
C GLN A 367 -25.23 10.43 -4.29
N ASN A 368 -25.46 10.12 -3.01
CA ASN A 368 -24.57 10.48 -1.90
C ASN A 368 -24.30 12.00 -1.75
N SER A 369 -25.28 12.84 -2.10
CA SER A 369 -25.14 14.30 -2.08
C SER A 369 -24.04 14.83 -3.00
N SER A 370 -23.80 14.13 -4.11
CA SER A 370 -22.82 14.53 -5.13
C SER A 370 -23.44 15.38 -6.24
N SER A 371 -22.57 16.05 -7.00
CA SER A 371 -22.94 16.89 -8.14
C SER A 371 -22.34 16.37 -9.44
N LEU A 372 -23.15 16.17 -10.47
CA LEU A 372 -22.69 16.06 -11.85
C LEU A 372 -22.71 17.44 -12.50
N ILE A 373 -21.56 17.97 -12.87
CA ILE A 373 -21.41 19.26 -13.55
C ILE A 373 -20.98 19.02 -15.00
N VAL A 374 -21.88 19.26 -15.96
CA VAL A 374 -21.58 19.24 -17.40
C VAL A 374 -21.10 20.62 -17.83
N THR A 375 -19.78 20.76 -17.97
CA THR A 375 -19.10 22.02 -18.28
C THR A 375 -19.37 22.54 -19.69
N GLU A 376 -19.07 23.82 -19.93
CA GLU A 376 -19.34 24.49 -21.21
C GLU A 376 -18.68 23.72 -22.38
N ASN A 377 -19.39 23.62 -23.50
CA ASN A 377 -19.00 22.84 -24.69
C ASN A 377 -18.91 21.31 -24.49
N SER A 378 -19.35 20.78 -23.35
CA SER A 378 -19.45 19.34 -23.10
C SER A 378 -20.84 18.83 -23.46
N ASN A 379 -20.95 17.60 -23.93
CA ASN A 379 -22.25 17.00 -24.23
C ASN A 379 -22.36 15.55 -23.79
N ILE A 380 -23.56 15.15 -23.39
CA ILE A 380 -23.93 13.76 -23.15
C ILE A 380 -24.94 13.36 -24.22
N ASN A 381 -24.61 12.38 -25.04
CA ASN A 381 -25.54 11.68 -25.91
C ASN A 381 -26.20 10.57 -25.09
N PHE A 382 -27.48 10.74 -24.77
CA PHE A 382 -28.23 9.90 -23.83
C PHE A 382 -29.53 9.39 -24.43
N ASP A 383 -29.74 8.08 -24.41
CA ASP A 383 -30.98 7.48 -24.90
C ASP A 383 -32.11 7.60 -23.86
N PHE A 384 -32.84 8.71 -23.90
CA PHE A 384 -34.01 8.95 -23.04
C PHE A 384 -35.22 8.03 -23.35
N ILE A 385 -35.20 7.23 -24.42
CA ILE A 385 -36.27 6.26 -24.71
C ILE A 385 -36.11 5.04 -23.80
N ASN A 386 -34.87 4.57 -23.64
CA ASN A 386 -34.57 3.32 -22.95
C ASN A 386 -33.98 3.52 -21.55
N ASN A 387 -33.40 4.68 -21.26
CA ASN A 387 -32.69 4.96 -20.01
C ASN A 387 -33.24 6.21 -19.30
N LYS A 388 -32.89 6.36 -18.02
CA LYS A 388 -33.29 7.50 -17.18
C LYS A 388 -32.11 8.08 -16.41
N ILE A 389 -32.25 9.36 -16.06
CA ILE A 389 -31.38 10.05 -15.11
C ILE A 389 -32.11 10.11 -13.77
N THR A 390 -31.53 9.49 -12.75
CA THR A 390 -32.02 9.46 -11.37
C THR A 390 -31.13 10.35 -10.50
N ILE A 391 -31.72 11.36 -9.86
CA ILE A 391 -31.03 12.25 -8.93
C ILE A 391 -31.58 11.97 -7.53
N LEU A 392 -30.78 11.34 -6.66
CA LEU A 392 -31.18 11.04 -5.29
C LEU A 392 -31.07 12.27 -4.39
N SER A 393 -31.82 12.25 -3.28
CA SER A 393 -31.90 13.36 -2.31
C SER A 393 -30.51 13.88 -1.92
N GLY A 394 -30.35 15.21 -1.97
CA GLY A 394 -29.09 15.91 -1.69
C GLY A 394 -28.15 16.03 -2.90
N SER A 395 -28.38 15.28 -3.98
CA SER A 395 -27.51 15.25 -5.16
C SER A 395 -27.98 16.24 -6.23
N GLN A 396 -27.10 16.60 -7.17
CA GLN A 396 -27.32 17.71 -8.11
C GLN A 396 -26.84 17.36 -9.52
N LEU A 397 -27.58 17.85 -10.53
CA LEU A 397 -27.16 17.86 -11.93
C LEU A 397 -27.10 19.32 -12.41
N TYR A 398 -25.91 19.78 -12.74
CA TYR A 398 -25.64 21.11 -13.26
C TYR A 398 -25.25 21.01 -14.74
N ILE A 399 -26.08 21.57 -15.61
CA ILE A 399 -25.78 21.72 -17.03
C ILE A 399 -25.44 23.19 -17.25
N THR A 400 -24.17 23.48 -17.50
CA THR A 400 -23.69 24.85 -17.70
C THR A 400 -24.08 25.40 -19.09
N ASN A 401 -23.98 26.71 -19.29
CA ASN A 401 -24.31 27.31 -20.58
C ASN A 401 -23.43 26.72 -21.69
N GLY A 402 -24.03 26.34 -22.81
CA GLY A 402 -23.32 25.74 -23.95
C GLY A 402 -23.15 24.22 -23.90
N SER A 403 -23.51 23.54 -22.80
CA SER A 403 -23.59 22.09 -22.76
C SER A 403 -25.00 21.55 -22.98
N LYS A 404 -25.09 20.26 -23.37
CA LYS A 404 -26.36 19.57 -23.60
C LYS A 404 -26.30 18.12 -23.13
N ILE A 405 -27.44 17.65 -22.65
CA ILE A 405 -27.76 16.22 -22.59
C ILE A 405 -28.85 16.04 -23.64
N TYR A 406 -28.60 15.26 -24.69
CA TYR A 406 -29.49 15.15 -25.84
C TYR A 406 -29.76 13.72 -26.25
#